data_AF-E5AF20-F1
#
_entry.id   AF-E5AF20-F1
#
_cell.length_a   1.000
_cell.length_b   1.000
_cell.length_c   1.000
_cell.angle_alpha   90.00
_cell.angle_beta   90.00
_cell.angle_gamma   90.00
#
_symmetry.space_group_name_H-M   'P 1'
#
loop_
_entity.id
_entity.type
_entity.pdbx_description
1 polymer ?
#
loop_
_entity_poly.entity_id
_entity_poly.type
_entity_poly.pdbx_seq_one_letter_code
_entity_poly.pdbx_strand_id
1 'polypeptide(L)'
;MPADIAERTQVRVWMSASEGTFLIHALAIMYGSGAAPDAADKISKGLSPQVHRDFDWLESELKKGGGKYLVGDHLTAADTMMGFSVAFILKMGLGTSGKKWPAVEAWLANIESTEAYQRAVNKTGHTLG
;
A
#
# COMPACT_ATOMS: atom_id res chain seq x y z
N MET A 1 10.83 -3.10 16.00
CA MET A 1 9.54 -3.63 16.49
C MET A 1 9.23 -2.96 17.82
N PRO A 2 7.98 -2.54 18.08
CA PRO A 2 7.60 -1.90 19.34
C PRO A 2 7.89 -2.76 20.58
N ALA A 3 8.01 -2.14 21.75
CA ALA A 3 8.21 -2.83 23.04
C ALA A 3 6.90 -3.41 23.60
N ASP A 4 5.76 -2.80 23.26
CA ASP A 4 4.44 -3.27 23.63
C ASP A 4 4.00 -4.49 22.78
N ILE A 5 3.33 -5.46 23.42
CA ILE A 5 2.88 -6.70 22.75
C ILE A 5 1.73 -6.42 21.78
N ALA A 6 0.79 -5.54 22.15
CA ALA A 6 -0.36 -5.24 21.32
C ALA A 6 0.08 -4.48 20.06
N GLU A 7 0.94 -3.48 20.19
CA GLU A 7 1.54 -2.77 19.05
C GLU A 7 2.32 -3.71 18.14
N ARG A 8 3.18 -4.59 18.68
CA ARG A 8 3.87 -5.61 17.86
C ARG A 8 2.93 -6.52 17.10
N THR A 9 1.79 -6.85 17.70
CA THR A 9 0.79 -7.70 17.07
C THR A 9 0.12 -6.96 15.92
N GLN A 10 -0.23 -5.68 16.11
CA GLN A 10 -0.77 -4.84 15.04
C GLN A 10 0.23 -4.66 13.89
N VAL A 11 1.51 -4.46 14.19
CA VAL A 11 2.56 -4.40 13.15
C VAL A 11 2.53 -5.66 12.27
N ARG A 12 2.45 -6.85 12.88
CA ARG A 12 2.39 -8.11 12.13
C ARG A 12 1.10 -8.25 11.33
N VAL A 13 -0.05 -7.81 11.88
CA VAL A 13 -1.33 -7.82 11.15
C VAL A 13 -1.23 -6.98 9.88
N TRP A 14 -0.66 -5.77 9.96
CA TRP A 14 -0.45 -4.92 8.79
C TRP A 14 0.51 -5.52 7.77
N MET A 15 1.59 -6.16 8.22
CA MET A 15 2.50 -6.89 7.33
C MET A 15 1.78 -8.06 6.63
N SER A 16 0.92 -8.80 7.34
CA SER A 16 0.12 -9.85 6.70
C SER A 16 -0.90 -9.28 5.72
N ALA A 17 -1.51 -8.14 6.05
CA ALA A 17 -2.47 -7.46 5.17
C ALA A 17 -1.80 -6.98 3.86
N SER A 18 -0.56 -6.48 3.91
CA SER A 18 0.13 -6.00 2.71
C SER A 18 0.22 -7.09 1.63
N GLU A 19 0.51 -8.33 2.03
CA GLU A 19 0.62 -9.46 1.12
C GLU A 19 -0.74 -10.13 0.85
N GLY A 20 -1.48 -10.45 1.92
CA GLY A 20 -2.70 -11.26 1.86
C GLY A 20 -3.98 -10.49 1.51
N THR A 21 -3.93 -9.17 1.41
CA THR A 21 -5.07 -8.32 1.05
C THR A 21 -4.74 -7.40 -0.11
N PHE A 22 -3.67 -6.60 0.00
CA PHE A 22 -3.36 -5.59 -1.03
C PHE A 22 -2.69 -6.20 -2.26
N LEU A 23 -1.52 -6.84 -2.07
CA LEU A 23 -0.75 -7.37 -3.19
C LEU A 23 -1.47 -8.52 -3.90
N ILE A 24 -2.24 -9.36 -3.20
CA ILE A 24 -2.94 -10.48 -3.85
C ILE A 24 -3.91 -10.01 -4.95
N HIS A 25 -4.69 -8.95 -4.71
CA HIS A 25 -5.60 -8.40 -5.72
C HIS A 25 -4.84 -7.66 -6.83
N ALA A 26 -3.79 -6.92 -6.47
CA ALA A 26 -2.95 -6.20 -7.43
C ALA A 26 -2.24 -7.15 -8.41
N LEU A 27 -1.64 -8.21 -7.88
CA LEU A 27 -0.92 -9.22 -8.67
C LEU A 27 -1.88 -10.03 -9.54
N ALA A 28 -3.10 -10.31 -9.06
CA ALA A 28 -4.13 -10.94 -9.89
C ALA A 28 -4.46 -10.09 -11.14
N ILE A 29 -4.57 -8.76 -10.98
CA ILE A 29 -4.77 -7.84 -12.10
C ILE A 29 -3.53 -7.84 -13.01
N MET A 30 -2.33 -7.67 -12.45
CA MET A 30 -1.10 -7.57 -13.22
C MET A 30 -0.82 -8.85 -14.03
N TYR A 31 -0.78 -10.01 -13.38
CA TYR A 31 -0.51 -11.28 -14.05
C TYR A 31 -1.64 -11.69 -14.98
N GLY A 32 -2.91 -11.49 -14.59
CA GLY A 32 -4.05 -11.79 -15.44
C GLY A 32 -4.02 -10.96 -16.73
N SER A 33 -3.73 -9.67 -16.62
CA SER A 33 -3.63 -8.77 -17.78
C SER A 33 -2.42 -9.10 -18.66
N GLY A 34 -1.29 -9.51 -18.07
CA GLY A 34 -0.11 -9.95 -18.82
C GLY A 34 -0.32 -11.27 -19.56
N ALA A 35 -1.05 -12.22 -18.94
CA ALA A 35 -1.35 -13.52 -19.54
C ALA A 35 -2.44 -13.45 -20.63
N ALA A 36 -3.37 -12.48 -20.52
CA ALA A 36 -4.45 -12.28 -21.49
C ALA A 36 -4.64 -10.78 -21.81
N PRO A 37 -3.76 -10.19 -22.65
CA PRO A 37 -3.80 -8.76 -22.97
C PRO A 37 -5.15 -8.29 -23.51
N ASP A 38 -5.80 -9.09 -24.37
CA ASP A 38 -7.12 -8.76 -24.95
C ASP A 38 -8.24 -8.68 -23.91
N ALA A 39 -8.03 -9.26 -22.72
CA ALA A 39 -8.97 -9.25 -21.60
C ALA A 39 -8.54 -8.33 -20.46
N ALA A 40 -7.42 -7.62 -20.57
CA ALA A 40 -6.84 -6.80 -19.50
C ALA A 40 -7.86 -5.82 -18.89
N ASP A 41 -8.60 -5.09 -19.72
CA ASP A 41 -9.64 -4.17 -19.27
C ASP A 41 -10.75 -4.86 -18.47
N LYS A 42 -11.18 -6.04 -18.92
CA LYS A 42 -12.22 -6.82 -18.27
C LYS A 42 -11.74 -7.35 -16.91
N ILE A 43 -10.49 -7.82 -16.85
CA ILE A 43 -9.85 -8.31 -15.63
C ILE A 43 -9.71 -7.17 -14.61
N SER A 44 -9.14 -6.05 -15.04
CA SER A 44 -8.95 -4.86 -14.19
C SER A 44 -10.28 -4.34 -13.65
N LYS A 45 -11.31 -4.17 -14.51
CA LYS A 45 -12.65 -3.74 -14.08
C LYS A 45 -13.32 -4.74 -13.13
N GLY A 46 -13.17 -6.04 -13.38
CA GLY A 46 -13.75 -7.09 -12.54
C GLY A 46 -13.14 -7.15 -11.14
N LEU A 47 -11.86 -6.82 -11.00
CA LEU A 47 -11.14 -6.87 -9.73
C LEU A 47 -11.01 -5.50 -9.03
N SER A 48 -11.30 -4.39 -9.72
CA SER A 48 -11.30 -3.04 -9.14
C SER A 48 -12.12 -2.91 -7.84
N PRO A 49 -13.32 -3.52 -7.70
CA PRO A 49 -14.07 -3.46 -6.45
C PRO A 49 -13.33 -4.05 -5.24
N GLN A 50 -12.43 -5.02 -5.44
CA GLN A 50 -11.62 -5.58 -4.36
C GLN A 50 -10.57 -4.56 -3.91
N VAL A 51 -9.81 -4.03 -4.86
CA VAL A 51 -8.81 -2.99 -4.61
C VAL A 51 -9.45 -1.78 -3.93
N HIS A 52 -10.64 -1.36 -4.38
CA HIS A 52 -11.35 -0.25 -3.75
C HIS A 52 -11.71 -0.54 -2.30
N ARG A 53 -12.17 -1.74 -1.98
CA ARG A 53 -12.50 -2.12 -0.60
C ARG A 53 -11.26 -2.16 0.28
N ASP A 54 -10.14 -2.66 -0.23
CA ASP A 54 -8.87 -2.69 0.51
C ASP A 54 -8.41 -1.27 0.86
N PHE A 55 -8.42 -0.38 -0.12
CA PHE A 55 -8.02 1.02 0.09
C PHE A 55 -9.04 1.81 0.92
N ASP A 56 -10.34 1.56 0.77
CA ASP A 56 -11.36 2.17 1.61
C ASP A 56 -11.19 1.76 3.08
N TRP A 57 -10.81 0.49 3.31
CA TRP A 57 -10.46 0.01 4.65
C TRP A 57 -9.22 0.71 5.20
N LEU A 58 -8.13 0.78 4.44
CA LEU A 58 -6.91 1.49 4.85
C LEU A 58 -7.15 2.98 5.12
N GLU A 59 -7.88 3.66 4.24
CA GLU A 59 -8.29 5.06 4.39
C GLU A 59 -9.09 5.26 5.68
N SER A 60 -10.00 4.34 6.00
CA SER A 60 -10.75 4.35 7.26
C SER A 60 -9.82 4.17 8.47
N GLU A 61 -8.90 3.20 8.44
CA GLU A 61 -7.99 2.94 9.56
C GLU A 61 -7.03 4.11 9.79
N LEU A 62 -6.49 4.72 8.74
CA LEU A 62 -5.64 5.91 8.83
C LEU A 62 -6.41 7.13 9.39
N LYS A 63 -7.69 7.28 9.05
CA LYS A 63 -8.54 8.34 9.61
C LYS A 63 -8.91 8.13 11.07
N LYS A 64 -9.06 6.87 11.50
CA LYS A 64 -9.31 6.52 12.91
C LYS A 64 -8.03 6.65 13.74
N GLY A 65 -6.88 6.38 13.14
CA GLY A 65 -5.59 6.55 13.75
C GLY A 65 -5.34 8.00 14.15
N GLY A 66 -4.76 8.21 15.33
CA GLY A 66 -4.31 9.53 15.79
C GLY A 66 -2.85 9.83 15.46
N GLY A 67 -2.11 8.86 14.93
CA GLY A 67 -0.66 8.92 14.73
C GLY A 67 -0.24 9.17 13.27
N LYS A 68 1.05 9.47 13.09
CA LYS A 68 1.66 9.73 11.77
C LYS A 68 1.81 8.47 10.90
N TYR A 69 1.82 7.29 11.52
CA TYR A 69 2.12 5.99 10.90
C TYR A 69 1.02 4.96 11.25
N LEU A 70 1.10 3.75 10.67
CA LEU A 70 0.06 2.73 10.85
C LEU A 70 -0.10 2.25 12.30
N VAL A 71 1.00 2.26 13.07
CA VAL A 71 1.00 1.82 14.47
C VAL A 71 1.74 2.85 15.31
N GLY A 72 0.96 3.69 16.00
CA GLY A 72 1.48 4.76 16.85
C GLY A 72 2.16 5.89 16.08
N ASP A 73 3.13 6.54 16.73
CA ASP A 73 3.77 7.77 16.22
C ASP A 73 5.13 7.53 15.55
N HIS A 74 5.56 6.28 15.46
CA HIS A 74 6.88 5.93 14.92
C HIS A 74 6.76 4.99 13.73
N LEU A 75 7.66 5.16 12.76
CA LEU A 75 7.75 4.28 11.60
C LEU A 75 8.04 2.85 12.04
N THR A 76 7.29 1.89 11.51
CA THR A 76 7.49 0.46 11.79
C THR A 76 7.66 -0.35 10.49
N ALA A 77 7.92 -1.65 10.63
CA ALA A 77 7.97 -2.56 9.48
C ALA A 77 6.61 -2.64 8.74
N ALA A 78 5.49 -2.35 9.41
CA ALA A 78 4.19 -2.26 8.78
C ALA A 78 4.17 -1.16 7.71
N ASP A 79 4.70 0.02 8.03
CA ASP A 79 4.75 1.16 7.11
C ASP A 79 5.60 0.85 5.88
N THR A 80 6.72 0.16 6.04
CA THR A 80 7.57 -0.25 4.92
C THR A 80 6.83 -1.24 3.99
N MET A 81 6.19 -2.28 4.56
CA MET A 81 5.57 -3.35 3.77
C MET A 81 4.28 -2.90 3.09
N MET A 82 3.42 -2.20 3.84
CA MET A 82 2.22 -1.58 3.29
C MET A 82 2.57 -0.46 2.32
N GLY A 83 3.58 0.37 2.64
CA GLY A 83 3.99 1.50 1.81
C GLY A 83 4.44 1.07 0.41
N PHE A 84 5.27 0.02 0.32
CA PHE A 84 5.61 -0.58 -0.98
C PHE A 84 4.37 -1.06 -1.73
N SER A 85 3.50 -1.82 -1.06
CA SER A 85 2.32 -2.43 -1.68
C SER A 85 1.35 -1.37 -2.23
N VAL A 86 1.08 -0.34 -1.45
CA VAL A 86 0.23 0.79 -1.82
C VAL A 86 0.86 1.62 -2.94
N ALA A 87 2.15 1.98 -2.83
CA ALA A 87 2.86 2.73 -3.85
C ALA A 87 2.87 1.99 -5.19
N PHE A 88 3.13 0.67 -5.16
CA PHE A 88 3.10 -0.19 -6.34
C PHE A 88 1.73 -0.17 -7.02
N ILE A 89 0.65 -0.38 -6.27
CA ILE A 89 -0.72 -0.39 -6.79
C ILE A 89 -1.09 0.96 -7.42
N LEU A 90 -0.80 2.06 -6.72
CA LEU A 90 -1.13 3.41 -7.18
C LEU A 90 -0.35 3.78 -8.44
N LYS A 91 0.97 3.52 -8.48
CA LYS A 91 1.83 3.85 -9.63
C LYS A 91 1.52 3.02 -10.86
N MET A 92 1.20 1.74 -10.67
CA MET A 92 0.84 0.83 -11.76
C MET A 92 -0.64 0.95 -12.18
N GLY A 93 -1.45 1.73 -11.45
CA GLY A 93 -2.87 1.90 -11.76
C GLY A 93 -3.70 0.61 -11.64
N LEU A 94 -3.28 -0.33 -10.79
CA LEU A 94 -3.87 -1.67 -10.70
C LEU A 94 -5.23 -1.63 -10.00
N GLY A 95 -6.32 -1.58 -10.76
CA GLY A 95 -7.68 -1.60 -10.24
C GLY A 95 -8.13 -0.33 -9.51
N THR A 96 -7.33 0.75 -9.55
CA THR A 96 -7.65 2.01 -8.87
C THR A 96 -8.77 2.78 -9.57
N SER A 97 -8.88 2.64 -10.90
CA SER A 97 -9.90 3.32 -11.72
C SER A 97 -9.96 4.84 -11.47
N GLY A 98 -8.80 5.46 -11.16
CA GLY A 98 -8.71 6.90 -10.88
C GLY A 98 -9.28 7.36 -9.53
N LYS A 99 -9.81 6.46 -8.70
CA LYS A 99 -10.28 6.78 -7.34
C LYS A 99 -9.11 7.25 -6.47
N LYS A 100 -9.42 8.11 -5.50
CA LYS A 100 -8.47 8.77 -4.61
C LYS A 100 -8.73 8.42 -3.15
N TRP A 101 -7.66 8.29 -2.39
CA TRP A 101 -7.67 7.99 -0.95
C TRP A 101 -6.74 8.97 -0.23
N PRO A 102 -7.24 10.19 0.12
CA PRO A 102 -6.38 11.27 0.60
C PRO A 102 -5.59 10.95 1.87
N ALA A 103 -6.14 10.19 2.83
CA ALA A 103 -5.39 9.80 4.02
C ALA A 103 -4.30 8.79 3.68
N VAL A 104 -4.58 7.84 2.77
CA VAL A 104 -3.57 6.91 2.23
C VAL A 104 -2.45 7.66 1.51
N GLU A 105 -2.79 8.60 0.64
CA GLU A 105 -1.81 9.41 -0.13
C GLU A 105 -0.95 10.26 0.82
N ALA A 106 -1.55 10.89 1.83
CA ALA A 106 -0.83 11.67 2.84
C ALA A 106 0.10 10.80 3.71
N TRP A 107 -0.38 9.63 4.14
CA TRP A 107 0.43 8.67 4.90
C TRP A 107 1.61 8.14 4.07
N LEU A 108 1.39 7.82 2.79
CA LEU A 108 2.46 7.39 1.90
C LEU A 108 3.50 8.50 1.71
N ALA A 109 3.06 9.74 1.47
CA ALA A 109 3.95 10.89 1.38
C ALA A 109 4.78 11.10 2.67
N ASN A 110 4.18 10.86 3.84
CA ASN A 110 4.90 10.91 5.12
C ASN A 110 6.03 9.86 5.17
N ILE A 111 5.80 8.64 4.70
CA ILE A 111 6.84 7.59 4.63
C ILE A 111 7.95 7.99 3.66
N GLU A 112 7.59 8.44 2.45
CA GLU A 112 8.53 8.81 1.39
C GLU A 112 9.36 10.06 1.76
N SER A 113 8.84 10.92 2.64
CA SER A 113 9.56 12.09 3.16
C SER A 113 10.66 11.74 4.17
N THR A 114 10.72 10.51 4.68
CA THR A 114 11.74 10.14 5.66
C THR A 114 13.14 10.09 5.04
N GLU A 115 14.15 10.55 5.77
CA GLU A 115 15.53 10.52 5.28
C GLU A 115 16.00 9.09 4.94
N ALA A 116 15.53 8.09 5.69
CA ALA A 116 15.88 6.69 5.45
C ALA A 116 15.36 6.21 4.09
N TYR A 117 14.11 6.57 3.75
CA TYR A 117 13.53 6.25 2.44
C TYR A 117 14.29 6.96 1.32
N GLN A 118 14.53 8.27 1.45
CA GLN A 118 15.26 9.05 0.45
C GLN A 118 16.67 8.52 0.20
N ARG A 119 17.40 8.15 1.27
CA ARG A 119 18.71 7.50 1.15
C ARG A 119 18.62 6.16 0.42
N ALA A 120 17.61 5.34 0.71
CA ALA A 120 17.42 4.06 0.05
C ALA A 120 17.16 4.24 -1.46
N VAL A 121 16.27 5.16 -1.83
CA VAL A 121 15.98 5.50 -3.24
C VAL A 121 17.25 5.98 -3.96
N ASN A 122 17.96 6.96 -3.39
CA ASN A 122 19.19 7.50 -3.98
C ASN A 122 20.28 6.44 -4.18
N LYS A 123 20.44 5.51 -3.24
CA LYS A 123 21.42 4.43 -3.34
C LYS A 123 21.12 3.46 -4.49
N THR A 124 19.85 3.26 -4.81
CA THR A 124 19.42 2.33 -5.87
C THR A 124 19.43 2.96 -7.27
N GLY A 125 19.66 4.27 -7.38
CA GLY A 125 19.62 5.00 -8.66
C GLY A 125 18.21 5.10 -9.27
N HIS A 126 17.17 4.80 -8.49
CA HIS A 126 15.80 4.81 -8.95
C HIS A 126 15.21 6.22 -8.85
N THR A 127 14.85 6.85 -9.96
CA THR A 127 14.03 8.07 -9.96
C THR A 127 12.56 7.69 -9.97
N LEU A 128 11.79 8.16 -8.98
CA LEU A 128 10.33 8.03 -8.96
C LEU A 128 9.77 8.96 -10.06
N GLY A 129 9.73 8.45 -11.29
CA GLY A 129 9.03 9.07 -12.42
C GLY A 129 7.53 8.89 -12.32
#